data_AF-A0A835GFD0-F1
#
_entry.id   AF-A0A835GFD0-F1
#
_cell.length_a   1.000
_cell.length_b   1.000
_cell.length_c   1.000
_cell.angle_alpha   90.00
_cell.angle_beta   90.00
_cell.angle_gamma   90.00
#
_symmetry.space_group_name_H-M   'P 1'
#
loop_
_entity.id
_entity.type
_entity.pdbx_description
1 polymer ?
#
loop_
_entity_poly.entity_id
_entity_poly.type
_entity_poly.pdbx_seq_one_letter_code
_entity_poly.pdbx_strand_id
1 'polypeptide(L)'
;MTGRIFFLRYPKVYDFMLEKLQEVSMEADNAVLRPSLYPILLLLARLYPSSLEGTVSNLKLSAFIPRVCACAGSAVLKTRHLAARALVPLVSPALYIPHIESTLQLVQQEHTKMNYVHGLLLQLVQLLQ
;
A
#
# COMPACT_ATOMS: atom_id res chain seq x y z
N MET A 1 15.42 8.41 1.60
CA MET A 1 15.93 7.03 1.77
C MET A 1 15.00 6.06 1.05
N THR A 2 15.51 5.19 0.19
CA THR A 2 14.69 4.16 -0.49
C THR A 2 14.28 3.08 0.51
N GLY A 3 13.22 2.32 0.21
CA GLY A 3 12.75 1.24 1.09
C GLY A 3 13.83 0.19 1.30
N ARG A 4 14.56 -0.20 0.24
CA ARG A 4 15.73 -1.07 0.35
C ARG A 4 16.74 -0.63 1.41
N ILE A 5 17.19 0.63 1.38
CA ILE A 5 18.17 1.14 2.35
C ILE A 5 17.59 1.19 3.76
N PHE A 6 16.32 1.60 3.89
CA PHE A 6 15.64 1.67 5.17
C PHE A 6 15.54 0.29 5.85
N PHE A 7 15.07 -0.72 5.14
CA PHE A 7 14.88 -2.07 5.69
C PHE A 7 16.18 -2.86 5.84
N LEU A 8 17.23 -2.54 5.07
CA LEU A 8 18.58 -3.07 5.34
C LEU A 8 19.14 -2.56 6.67
N ARG A 9 18.85 -1.30 7.02
CA ARG A 9 19.28 -0.71 8.29
C ARG A 9 18.41 -1.16 9.47
N TYR A 10 17.13 -1.43 9.23
CA TYR A 10 16.16 -1.80 10.25
C TYR A 10 15.35 -3.06 9.86
N PRO A 11 15.98 -4.24 9.79
CA PRO A 11 15.33 -5.45 9.26
C PRO A 11 14.13 -5.89 10.08
N LYS A 12 14.19 -5.81 11.41
CA LYS A 12 13.06 -6.16 12.31
C LYS A 12 11.80 -5.33 12.07
N VAL A 13 11.96 -4.11 11.52
CA VAL A 13 10.83 -3.21 11.22
C VAL A 13 10.06 -3.73 10.00
N TYR A 14 10.71 -4.40 9.05
CA TYR A 14 10.04 -4.99 7.89
C TYR A 14 8.98 -6.01 8.32
N ASP A 15 9.37 -7.00 9.12
CA ASP A 15 8.49 -8.07 9.57
C ASP A 15 7.35 -7.53 10.43
N PHE A 16 7.69 -6.62 11.37
CA PHE A 16 6.70 -5.95 12.20
C PHE A 16 5.65 -5.18 11.38
N MET A 17 6.08 -4.40 10.39
CA MET A 17 5.15 -3.65 9.54
C MET A 17 4.26 -4.58 8.71
N LEU A 18 4.83 -5.67 8.19
CA LEU A 18 4.10 -6.63 7.36
C LEU A 18 3.05 -7.39 8.19
N GLU A 19 3.42 -7.84 9.39
CA GLU A 19 2.51 -8.49 10.35
C GLU A 19 1.32 -7.57 10.67
N LYS A 20 1.57 -6.32 11.07
CA LYS A 20 0.49 -5.39 11.45
C LYS A 20 -0.41 -5.01 10.28
N LEU A 21 0.12 -4.93 9.06
CA LEU A 21 -0.69 -4.71 7.85
C LEU A 21 -1.53 -5.95 7.49
N GLN A 22 -1.01 -7.16 7.74
CA GLN A 22 -1.76 -8.39 7.49
C GLN A 22 -2.95 -8.54 8.42
N GLU A 23 -2.82 -8.18 9.70
CA GLU A 23 -3.94 -8.19 10.64
C GLU A 23 -5.10 -7.29 10.17
N VAL A 24 -4.79 -6.15 9.55
CA VAL A 24 -5.80 -5.20 9.03
C VAL A 24 -6.54 -5.78 7.82
N SER A 25 -5.84 -6.52 6.96
CA SER A 25 -6.44 -7.09 5.75
C SER A 25 -7.36 -8.30 6.01
N MET A 26 -7.24 -8.94 7.17
CA MET A 26 -7.98 -10.15 7.53
C MET A 26 -9.32 -9.85 8.21
N GLU A 27 -9.48 -8.68 8.82
CA GLU A 27 -10.71 -8.30 9.49
C GLU A 27 -11.66 -7.60 8.52
N ALA A 28 -12.83 -8.19 8.29
CA ALA A 28 -13.87 -7.65 7.42
C ALA A 28 -14.46 -6.31 7.94
N ASP A 29 -14.20 -6.00 9.22
CA ASP A 29 -14.72 -4.81 9.88
C ASP A 29 -13.70 -3.66 9.87
N ASN A 30 -13.70 -2.93 8.77
CA ASN A 30 -12.88 -1.73 8.52
C ASN A 30 -13.17 -0.56 9.49
N ALA A 31 -14.03 -0.75 10.50
CA ALA A 31 -14.36 0.21 11.54
C ALA A 31 -13.38 0.21 12.72
N VAL A 32 -12.61 -0.87 12.92
CA VAL A 32 -11.65 -0.95 14.03
C VAL A 32 -10.42 -0.10 13.73
N LEU A 33 -10.24 0.97 14.50
CA LEU A 33 -9.06 1.82 14.44
C LEU A 33 -7.85 1.09 15.04
N ARG A 34 -6.86 0.77 14.20
CA ARG A 34 -5.58 0.19 14.63
C ARG A 34 -4.52 1.30 14.72
N PRO A 35 -4.04 1.67 15.91
CA PRO A 35 -3.10 2.77 16.09
C PRO A 35 -1.78 2.60 15.33
N SER A 36 -1.36 1.36 15.07
CA SER A 36 -0.15 1.02 14.32
C SER A 36 -0.26 1.31 12.81
N LEU A 37 -1.47 1.28 12.24
CA LEU A 37 -1.66 1.39 10.79
C LEU A 37 -1.22 2.76 10.25
N TYR A 38 -1.57 3.83 10.94
CA TYR A 38 -1.27 5.18 10.49
C TYR A 38 0.25 5.47 10.44
N PRO A 39 1.05 5.19 11.49
CA PRO A 39 2.50 5.31 11.44
C PRO A 39 3.15 4.46 10.35
N ILE A 40 2.64 3.24 10.12
CA ILE A 40 3.17 2.33 9.10
C ILE A 40 2.95 2.93 7.70
N LEU A 41 1.71 3.31 7.37
CA LEU A 41 1.40 3.92 6.07
C LEU A 41 2.15 5.25 5.88
N LEU A 42 2.31 6.03 6.95
CA LEU A 42 3.08 7.28 6.91
C LEU A 42 4.54 7.03 6.57
N LEU A 43 5.15 6.02 7.18
CA LEU A 43 6.54 5.65 6.91
C LEU A 43 6.71 5.20 5.46
N LEU A 44 5.83 4.30 4.99
CA LEU A 44 5.84 3.82 3.60
C LEU A 44 5.67 4.97 2.60
N ALA A 45 4.76 5.91 2.85
CA ALA A 45 4.53 7.09 2.02
C ALA A 45 5.70 8.09 1.97
N ARG A 46 6.70 7.95 2.85
CA ARG A 46 7.92 8.78 2.85
C ARG A 46 9.14 8.06 2.28
N LEU A 47 8.98 6.81 1.83
CA LEU A 47 10.00 6.12 1.07
C LEU A 47 10.17 6.77 -0.30
N TYR A 48 11.39 6.72 -0.83
CA TYR A 48 11.66 7.17 -2.19
C TYR A 48 11.53 5.97 -3.14
N PRO A 49 10.88 6.14 -4.30
CA PRO A 49 10.81 5.08 -5.31
C PRO A 49 12.22 4.68 -5.75
N SER A 50 12.45 3.39 -5.98
CA SER A 50 13.72 2.87 -6.48
C SER A 50 13.53 1.97 -7.69
N SER A 51 14.26 2.25 -8.77
CA SER A 51 14.30 1.41 -9.98
C SER A 51 15.05 0.08 -9.80
N LEU A 52 15.79 -0.08 -8.68
CA LEU A 52 16.63 -1.25 -8.38
C LEU A 52 15.99 -2.21 -7.37
N GLU A 53 14.71 -2.04 -7.04
CA GLU A 53 13.99 -2.91 -6.12
C GLU A 53 13.55 -4.19 -6.83
N GLY A 54 14.16 -5.33 -6.45
CA GLY A 54 13.74 -6.66 -6.89
C GLY A 54 14.82 -7.59 -7.43
N THR A 55 16.05 -7.11 -7.65
CA THR A 55 17.06 -7.92 -8.38
C THR A 55 17.98 -8.77 -7.49
N VAL A 56 18.08 -8.51 -6.17
CA VAL A 56 19.11 -9.20 -5.35
C VAL A 56 18.80 -9.37 -3.84
N SER A 57 17.62 -9.01 -3.33
CA SER A 57 17.37 -9.03 -1.86
C SER A 57 16.04 -9.67 -1.44
N ASN A 58 16.06 -10.42 -0.33
CA ASN A 58 14.89 -10.99 0.36
C ASN A 58 13.88 -9.93 0.83
N LEU A 59 14.26 -8.65 0.80
CA LEU A 59 13.42 -7.49 1.13
C LEU A 59 12.61 -7.06 -0.10
N LYS A 60 11.54 -7.80 -0.41
CA LYS A 60 10.63 -7.45 -1.51
C LYS A 60 9.57 -6.48 -1.00
N LEU A 61 9.66 -5.20 -1.39
CA LEU A 61 8.61 -4.22 -1.09
C LEU A 61 7.26 -4.58 -1.71
N SER A 62 7.26 -5.40 -2.76
CA SER A 62 6.03 -5.94 -3.35
C SER A 62 5.17 -6.72 -2.35
N ALA A 63 5.75 -7.23 -1.26
CA ALA A 63 4.98 -7.84 -0.19
C ALA A 63 4.04 -6.82 0.50
N PHE A 64 4.37 -5.52 0.55
CA PHE A 64 3.48 -4.53 1.15
C PHE A 64 2.29 -4.18 0.24
N ILE A 65 2.46 -4.24 -1.08
CA ILE A 65 1.46 -3.78 -2.07
C ILE A 65 0.05 -4.31 -1.78
N PRO A 66 -0.23 -5.63 -1.73
CA PRO A 66 -1.61 -6.08 -1.57
C PRO A 66 -2.21 -5.71 -0.21
N ARG A 67 -1.38 -5.58 0.84
CA ARG A 67 -1.86 -5.19 2.18
C ARG A 67 -2.17 -3.69 2.25
N VAL A 68 -1.38 -2.86 1.57
CA VAL A 68 -1.68 -1.43 1.42
C VAL A 68 -2.89 -1.22 0.51
N CYS A 69 -3.04 -2.01 -0.57
CA CYS A 69 -4.22 -1.98 -1.44
C CYS A 69 -5.51 -2.27 -0.67
N ALA A 70 -5.50 -3.25 0.25
CA ALA A 70 -6.65 -3.56 1.10
C ALA A 70 -7.14 -2.35 1.93
N CYS A 71 -6.24 -1.42 2.28
CA CYS A 71 -6.59 -0.21 3.01
C CYS A 71 -7.45 0.78 2.19
N ALA A 72 -7.61 0.58 0.88
CA ALA A 72 -8.56 1.34 0.06
C ALA A 72 -10.00 1.25 0.60
N GLY A 73 -10.36 0.13 1.23
CA GLY A 73 -11.70 -0.12 1.75
C GLY A 73 -11.98 0.51 3.12
N SER A 74 -10.99 1.14 3.76
CA SER A 74 -11.11 1.64 5.12
C SER A 74 -12.26 2.65 5.29
N ALA A 75 -12.99 2.56 6.40
CA ALA A 75 -13.98 3.56 6.76
C ALA A 75 -13.35 4.94 7.05
N VAL A 76 -12.07 4.96 7.42
CA VAL A 76 -11.34 6.19 7.74
C VAL A 76 -10.79 6.84 6.47
N LEU A 77 -11.30 8.01 6.12
CA LEU A 77 -10.87 8.76 4.93
C LEU A 77 -9.35 9.01 4.89
N LYS A 78 -8.76 9.44 6.00
CA LYS A 78 -7.31 9.70 6.09
C LYS A 78 -6.47 8.44 5.81
N THR A 79 -6.94 7.27 6.23
CA THR A 79 -6.26 6.00 5.94
C THR A 79 -6.24 5.71 4.44
N ARG A 80 -7.37 5.95 3.74
CA ARG A 80 -7.45 5.77 2.29
C ARG A 80 -6.47 6.68 1.54
N HIS A 81 -6.41 7.96 1.88
CA HIS A 81 -5.45 8.90 1.29
C HIS A 81 -4.00 8.51 1.56
N LEU A 82 -3.70 8.09 2.80
CA LEU A 82 -2.34 7.76 3.18
C LEU A 82 -1.89 6.44 2.53
N ALA A 83 -2.79 5.46 2.41
CA ALA A 83 -2.54 4.21 1.68
C ALA A 83 -2.26 4.47 0.20
N ALA A 84 -3.02 5.35 -0.44
CA ALA A 84 -2.77 5.75 -1.83
C ALA A 84 -1.38 6.36 -2.02
N ARG A 85 -0.98 7.28 -1.13
CA ARG A 85 0.38 7.86 -1.14
C ARG A 85 1.47 6.83 -0.84
N ALA A 86 1.19 5.89 0.06
CA ALA A 86 2.12 4.83 0.43
C ALA A 86 2.39 3.84 -0.71
N LEU A 87 1.47 3.69 -1.67
CA LEU A 87 1.66 2.81 -2.83
C LEU A 87 2.68 3.32 -3.83
N VAL A 88 2.78 4.64 -4.02
CA VAL A 88 3.67 5.26 -5.02
C VAL A 88 5.12 4.73 -4.94
N PRO A 89 5.81 4.74 -3.79
CA PRO A 89 7.17 4.24 -3.71
C PRO A 89 7.27 2.71 -3.68
N LEU A 90 6.16 1.97 -3.59
CA LEU A 90 6.14 0.50 -3.52
C LEU A 90 5.97 -0.16 -4.88
N VAL A 91 5.29 0.51 -5.82
CA VAL A 91 5.05 -0.02 -7.16
C VAL A 91 6.29 0.27 -8.02
N SER A 92 7.03 -0.78 -8.37
CA SER A 92 8.17 -0.66 -9.28
C SER A 92 7.72 -0.17 -10.66
N PRO A 93 8.54 0.60 -11.40
CA PRO A 93 8.18 1.09 -12.74
C PRO A 93 7.71 0.00 -13.72
N ALA A 94 8.28 -1.20 -13.63
CA ALA A 94 7.89 -2.34 -14.47
C ALA A 94 6.47 -2.89 -14.19
N LEU A 95 5.93 -2.63 -12.99
CA LEU A 95 4.60 -3.09 -12.57
C LEU A 95 3.56 -1.98 -12.61
N TYR A 96 3.93 -0.77 -13.03
CA TYR A 96 3.06 0.40 -12.97
C TYR A 96 1.80 0.25 -13.82
N ILE A 97 1.99 -0.05 -15.10
CA ILE A 97 0.88 -0.20 -16.06
C ILE A 97 0.00 -1.41 -15.68
N PRO A 98 0.55 -2.62 -15.44
CA PRO A 98 -0.26 -3.75 -14.97
C PRO A 98 -1.06 -3.45 -13.70
N HIS A 99 -0.48 -2.70 -12.76
CA HIS A 99 -1.15 -2.34 -11.52
C HIS A 99 -2.32 -1.36 -11.76
N ILE A 100 -2.12 -0.34 -12.60
CA ILE A 100 -3.17 0.61 -13.00
C ILE A 100 -4.33 -0.13 -13.69
N GLU A 101 -4.03 -0.99 -14.66
CA GLU A 101 -5.05 -1.78 -15.37
C GLU A 101 -5.85 -2.67 -14.41
N SER A 102 -5.18 -3.38 -13.51
CA SER A 102 -5.86 -4.22 -12.51
C SER A 102 -6.74 -3.39 -11.57
N THR A 103 -6.31 -2.18 -11.20
CA THR A 103 -7.06 -1.28 -10.33
C THR A 103 -8.30 -0.73 -11.04
N LEU A 104 -8.19 -0.38 -12.33
CA LEU A 104 -9.34 0.03 -13.15
C LEU A 104 -10.38 -1.08 -13.28
N GLN A 105 -9.94 -2.32 -13.47
CA GLN A 105 -10.86 -3.48 -13.49
C GLN A 105 -11.61 -3.63 -12.16
N LEU A 106 -10.94 -3.44 -11.03
CA LEU A 106 -11.57 -3.49 -9.69
C LEU A 106 -12.60 -2.37 -9.49
N VAL A 107 -12.37 -1.17 -10.02
CA VAL A 107 -13.32 -0.04 -9.96
C VAL A 107 -14.59 -0.34 -10.76
N GLN A 108 -14.50 -1.12 -11.82
CA GLN A 108 -15.62 -1.48 -12.69
C GLN A 108 -16.46 -2.64 -12.16
N GLN A 109 -16.06 -3.30 -11.07
CA GLN A 109 -16.81 -4.41 -10.50
C GLN A 109 -18.15 -3.95 -9.90
N GLU A 110 -19.22 -4.67 -10.21
CA GLU A 110 -20.52 -4.44 -9.60
C GLU A 110 -20.51 -4.81 -8.11
N HIS A 111 -21.38 -4.18 -7.32
CA HIS A 111 -21.55 -4.43 -5.87
C HIS A 111 -20.33 -4.12 -4.97
N THR A 112 -19.31 -3.41 -5.45
CA THR A 112 -18.24 -2.91 -4.57
C THR A 112 -18.71 -1.79 -3.63
N LYS A 113 -18.19 -1.82 -2.38
CA LYS A 113 -18.44 -0.77 -1.39
C LYS A 113 -17.87 0.58 -1.87
N MET A 114 -18.64 1.66 -1.72
CA MET A 114 -18.22 3.00 -2.19
C MET A 114 -16.91 3.49 -1.56
N ASN A 115 -16.63 3.14 -0.30
CA ASN A 115 -15.36 3.50 0.32
C ASN A 115 -14.17 2.87 -0.39
N TYR A 116 -14.33 1.61 -0.82
CA TYR A 116 -13.31 0.87 -1.57
C TYR A 116 -13.08 1.50 -2.94
N VAL A 117 -14.16 1.76 -3.70
CA VAL A 117 -14.08 2.45 -5.00
C VAL A 117 -13.36 3.79 -4.87
N HIS A 118 -13.74 4.62 -3.90
CA HIS A 118 -13.05 5.88 -3.62
C HIS A 118 -11.57 5.67 -3.26
N GLY A 119 -11.24 4.65 -2.47
CA GLY A 119 -9.85 4.31 -2.16
C GLY A 119 -9.05 3.91 -3.39
N LEU A 120 -9.60 3.10 -4.30
CA LEU A 120 -8.97 2.72 -5.56
C LEU A 120 -8.75 3.93 -6.47
N LEU A 121 -9.73 4.82 -6.57
CA LEU A 121 -9.59 6.06 -7.34
C LEU A 121 -8.48 6.96 -6.78
N LEU A 122 -8.35 7.07 -5.45
CA LEU A 122 -7.23 7.79 -4.83
C LEU A 122 -5.87 7.17 -5.19
N GLN A 123 -5.78 5.83 -5.22
CA GLN A 123 -4.56 5.12 -5.62
C GLN A 123 -4.20 5.44 -7.06
N LEU A 124 -5.17 5.38 -7.98
CA LEU A 124 -4.98 5.76 -9.38
C LEU A 124 -4.50 7.21 -9.52
N VAL A 125 -5.13 8.16 -8.82
CA VAL A 125 -4.71 9.57 -8.85
C VAL A 125 -3.28 9.74 -8.36
N GLN A 126 -2.90 9.09 -7.26
CA GLN A 126 -1.54 9.19 -6.72
C GLN A 126 -0.49 8.56 -7.63
N LEU A 127 -0.85 7.52 -8.39
CA LEU A 127 0.05 6.91 -9.37
C LEU A 127 0.13 7.74 -10.67
N LEU A 128 -0.87 8.54 -11.01
CA LEU A 128 -0.86 9.36 -12.22
C LEU A 128 -0.28 10.76 -12.01
N GLN A 129 0.00 11.15 -10.75
CA GLN A 129 0.64 12.42 -10.36
C GLN A 129 2.16 12.29 -10.34
#